data_AF-A0A969HJF9-F1
#
_entry.id   AF-A0A969HJF9-F1
#
_cell.length_a   1.000
_cell.length_b   1.000
_cell.length_c   1.000
_cell.angle_alpha   90.00
_cell.angle_beta   90.00
_cell.angle_gamma   90.00
#
_symmetry.space_group_name_H-M   'P 1'
#
loop_
_entity.id
_entity.type
_entity.pdbx_description
1 polymer ?
#
loop_
_entity_poly.entity_id
_entity_poly.type
_entity_poly.pdbx_seq_one_letter_code
_entity_poly.pdbx_strand_id
1 'polypeptide(L)'
;MSGRINQHYRYFLYQEEKNAAMLSLKLALDSSLNFSLKSTIVNDNAMNFALAELLAPASVRAEESFDDLMIPFRCLAADIFTQEEIVLRNGHLSEAIRASFNVPLVFRPIKVNNKYLFDGGLYNNFPVNIARQEFNPDVVIGVNVSSKTYTRYPYEQDELLIANPLIYLLLSKSDSSQIDSKGVYIQPKLNDYSVLDFSPVDTLLKAGYHEALSKMEEIKAKVCWEQPQGVLEKKRNSFRNQCQPLKINSVAISGLKPAPRRYVSRIFRLGPNDLNLENVKKRFFRLAESDKFDLLYPYFR
;
A
#
# COMPACT_ATOMS: atom_id res chain seq x y z
N MET A 1 12.68 -0.54 2.43
CA MET A 1 12.57 0.39 3.58
C MET A 1 12.53 -0.45 4.84
N SER A 2 13.50 -0.31 5.74
CA SER A 2 13.69 -1.21 6.90
C SER A 2 12.61 -1.09 8.00
N GLY A 3 11.52 -0.34 7.77
CA GLY A 3 10.53 0.02 8.81
C GLY A 3 11.09 0.79 10.01
N ARG A 4 12.42 0.97 10.09
CA ARG A 4 13.09 1.72 11.15
C ARG A 4 12.95 3.20 10.83
N ILE A 5 12.00 3.83 11.50
CA ILE A 5 11.94 5.28 11.66
C ILE A 5 13.34 5.76 12.08
N ASN A 6 13.92 6.69 11.31
CA ASN A 6 15.21 7.33 11.63
C ASN A 6 15.16 7.83 13.08
N GLN A 7 16.21 7.55 13.88
CA GLN A 7 16.24 7.78 15.32
C GLN A 7 15.92 9.23 15.72
N HIS A 8 16.18 10.22 14.86
CA HIS A 8 15.77 11.61 15.09
C HIS A 8 14.25 11.81 15.14
N TYR A 9 13.45 10.92 14.54
CA TYR A 9 11.99 10.98 14.54
C TYR A 9 11.33 10.05 15.57
N ARG A 10 12.10 9.16 16.23
CA ARG A 10 11.59 8.25 17.27
C ARG A 10 11.08 8.96 18.52
N TYR A 11 11.61 10.15 18.81
CA TYR A 11 11.14 10.99 19.92
C TYR A 11 9.78 11.65 19.64
N PHE A 12 9.28 11.59 18.40
CA PHE A 12 8.05 12.25 17.94
C PHE A 12 6.93 11.25 17.58
N LEU A 13 7.07 9.99 17.98
CA LEU A 13 6.05 8.97 17.76
C LEU A 13 5.65 8.39 19.11
N TYR A 14 4.34 8.48 19.39
CA TYR A 14 3.74 7.85 20.56
C TYR A 14 4.05 6.35 20.54
N GLN A 15 4.73 5.86 21.58
CA GLN A 15 4.90 4.43 21.82
C GLN A 15 3.75 4.01 22.72
N GLU A 16 2.86 3.12 22.24
CA GLU A 16 1.89 2.47 23.13
C GLU A 16 2.65 1.72 24.22
N GLU A 17 2.23 1.89 25.47
CA GLU A 17 2.76 1.10 26.58
C GLU A 17 2.54 -0.38 26.28
N LYS A 18 3.63 -1.16 26.32
CA LYS A 18 3.55 -2.61 26.15
C LYS A 18 2.65 -3.19 27.25
N ASN A 19 1.44 -3.61 26.88
CA ASN A 19 0.55 -4.39 27.73
C ASN A 19 0.31 -5.77 27.11
N ALA A 20 -0.16 -6.73 27.91
CA ALA A 20 -0.45 -8.09 27.45
C ALA A 20 -1.78 -8.20 26.68
N ALA A 21 -2.35 -7.08 26.23
CA ALA A 21 -3.63 -7.08 25.55
C ALA A 21 -3.47 -7.60 24.12
N MET A 22 -4.13 -8.73 23.81
CA MET A 22 -4.20 -9.26 22.44
C MET A 22 -5.03 -8.36 21.51
N LEU A 23 -5.95 -7.55 22.07
CA LEU A 23 -6.84 -6.65 21.34
C LEU A 23 -7.07 -5.36 22.16
N SER A 24 -6.81 -4.21 21.54
CA SER A 24 -7.08 -2.87 22.08
C SER A 24 -8.37 -2.33 21.50
N LEU A 25 -9.47 -2.37 22.27
CA LEU A 25 -10.75 -1.78 21.87
C LEU A 25 -10.88 -0.37 22.47
N LYS A 26 -10.55 0.65 21.68
CA LYS A 26 -10.86 2.04 22.03
C LYS A 26 -12.36 2.29 21.81
N LEU A 27 -13.15 2.12 22.86
CA LEU A 27 -14.57 2.47 22.90
C LEU A 27 -14.70 4.00 22.95
N ALA A 28 -15.23 4.60 21.88
CA ALA A 28 -15.60 6.01 21.89
C ALA A 28 -17.13 6.12 21.92
N LEU A 29 -17.66 6.78 22.96
CA LEU A 29 -19.05 7.17 23.03
C LEU A 29 -19.27 8.46 22.22
N ASP A 30 -20.19 8.43 21.27
CA ASP A 30 -20.71 9.65 20.68
C ASP A 30 -21.82 10.29 21.56
N SER A 31 -22.26 11.48 21.18
CA SER A 31 -23.29 12.24 21.90
C SER A 31 -24.68 11.55 21.92
N SER A 32 -24.82 10.45 21.19
CA SER A 32 -26.04 9.63 21.07
C SER A 32 -25.89 8.26 21.73
N LEU A 33 -24.87 8.05 22.58
CA LEU A 33 -24.60 6.78 23.26
C LEU A 33 -24.31 5.60 22.30
N ASN A 34 -23.98 5.88 21.03
CA ASN A 34 -23.53 4.80 20.14
C ASN A 34 -22.09 4.45 20.48
N PHE A 35 -21.84 3.17 20.71
CA PHE A 35 -20.51 2.62 20.85
C PHE A 35 -19.85 2.57 19.47
N SER A 36 -18.83 3.40 19.27
CA SER A 36 -17.96 3.28 18.09
C SER A 36 -16.66 2.60 18.49
N LEU A 37 -16.35 1.53 17.79
CA LEU A 37 -15.15 0.73 17.98
C LEU A 37 -14.06 1.36 17.11
N LYS A 38 -13.13 2.12 17.71
CA LYS A 38 -11.98 2.65 16.97
C LYS A 38 -11.00 1.50 16.73
N SER A 39 -11.23 0.73 15.67
CA SER A 39 -10.57 -0.55 15.40
C SER A 39 -9.16 -0.46 14.81
N THR A 40 -8.54 0.73 14.74
CA THR A 40 -7.24 0.87 14.06
C THR A 40 -6.12 0.56 15.03
N ILE A 41 -5.41 -0.54 14.78
CA ILE A 41 -4.34 -1.05 15.64
C ILE A 41 -3.01 -0.32 15.37
N VAL A 42 -2.87 0.35 14.22
CA VAL A 42 -1.60 0.93 13.76
C VAL A 42 -1.73 2.43 13.47
N ASN A 43 -0.76 3.22 13.94
CA ASN A 43 -0.59 4.60 13.50
C ASN A 43 -0.02 4.63 12.08
N ASP A 44 -0.86 4.95 11.10
CA ASP A 44 -0.53 4.91 9.68
C ASP A 44 0.00 6.25 9.13
N ASN A 45 0.07 7.30 9.96
CA ASN A 45 0.44 8.65 9.51
C ASN A 45 1.85 8.72 8.90
N ALA A 46 2.82 8.04 9.53
CA ALA A 46 4.20 8.01 9.03
C ALA A 46 4.32 7.29 7.68
N MET A 47 3.56 6.21 7.52
CA MET A 47 3.48 5.46 6.28
C MET A 47 2.77 6.28 5.19
N ASN A 48 1.63 6.90 5.50
CA ASN A 48 0.87 7.74 4.57
C ASN A 48 1.74 8.89 4.05
N PHE A 49 2.49 9.57 4.92
CA PHE A 49 3.42 10.61 4.50
C PHE A 49 4.58 10.05 3.66
N ALA A 50 5.19 8.95 4.07
CA ALA A 50 6.29 8.33 3.34
C ALA A 50 5.87 7.89 1.93
N LEU A 51 4.68 7.33 1.77
CA LEU A 51 4.12 6.96 0.46
C LEU A 51 3.86 8.18 -0.40
N ALA A 52 3.24 9.22 0.17
CA ALA A 52 3.01 10.47 -0.54
C ALA A 52 4.32 11.10 -1.01
N GLU A 53 5.33 11.19 -0.14
CA GLU A 53 6.64 11.76 -0.46
C GLU A 53 7.39 10.93 -1.52
N LEU A 54 7.39 9.60 -1.39
CA LEU A 54 8.11 8.70 -2.30
C LEU A 54 7.50 8.68 -3.70
N LEU A 55 6.17 8.67 -3.79
CA LEU A 55 5.44 8.43 -5.04
C LEU A 55 5.07 9.72 -5.77
N ALA A 56 5.08 10.87 -5.08
CA ALA A 56 4.66 12.13 -5.67
C ALA A 56 5.44 12.54 -6.93
N PRO A 57 6.78 12.43 -7.03
CA PRO A 57 7.49 12.82 -8.25
C PRO A 57 7.00 12.05 -9.49
N ALA A 58 6.75 10.74 -9.34
CA ALA A 58 6.21 9.92 -10.41
C ALA A 58 4.72 10.22 -10.69
N SER A 59 3.92 10.43 -9.63
CA SER A 59 2.50 10.77 -9.74
C SER A 59 2.27 12.09 -10.46
N VAL A 60 3.06 13.12 -10.15
CA VAL A 60 3.00 14.44 -10.80
C VAL A 60 3.48 14.34 -12.24
N ARG A 61 4.59 13.62 -12.49
CA ARG A 61 5.10 13.42 -13.85
C ARG A 61 4.08 12.70 -14.73
N ALA A 62 3.38 11.71 -14.20
CA ALA A 62 2.39 10.95 -14.95
C ALA A 62 1.04 11.67 -15.06
N GLU A 63 0.92 12.91 -14.58
CA GLU A 63 -0.32 13.71 -14.64
C GLU A 63 -1.56 12.95 -14.15
N GLU A 64 -1.39 12.20 -13.06
CA GLU A 64 -2.42 11.34 -12.48
C GLU A 64 -2.90 10.18 -13.37
N SER A 65 -2.24 9.87 -14.49
CA SER A 65 -2.51 8.71 -15.34
C SER A 65 -1.49 7.60 -15.11
N PHE A 66 -1.92 6.40 -14.71
CA PHE A 66 -0.97 5.31 -14.43
C PHE A 66 -0.43 4.63 -15.69
N ASP A 67 -0.98 4.94 -16.85
CA ASP A 67 -0.45 4.53 -18.16
C ASP A 67 0.83 5.29 -18.53
N ASP A 68 1.00 6.50 -18.00
CA ASP A 68 2.13 7.40 -18.29
C ASP A 68 3.33 7.22 -17.34
N LEU A 69 3.25 6.22 -16.44
CA LEU A 69 4.39 5.77 -15.67
C LEU A 69 5.42 5.06 -16.57
N MET A 70 6.67 4.94 -16.11
CA MET A 70 7.73 4.25 -16.88
C MET A 70 7.30 2.84 -17.35
N ILE A 71 6.52 2.17 -16.50
CA ILE A 71 5.82 0.92 -16.78
C ILE A 71 4.35 1.18 -16.39
N PRO A 72 3.39 0.98 -17.30
CA PRO A 72 1.97 1.11 -16.99
C PRO A 72 1.58 0.26 -15.77
N PHE A 73 0.75 0.82 -14.91
CA PHE A 73 0.44 0.22 -13.60
C PHE A 73 -1.06 0.19 -13.33
N ARG A 74 -1.51 -0.86 -12.64
CA ARG A 74 -2.83 -0.96 -12.01
C ARG A 74 -2.66 -1.50 -10.60
N CYS A 75 -3.50 -1.04 -9.69
CA CYS A 75 -3.73 -1.70 -8.42
C CYS A 75 -5.23 -1.90 -8.18
N LEU A 76 -5.57 -2.87 -7.34
CA LEU A 76 -6.95 -3.23 -7.07
C LEU A 76 -7.32 -2.81 -5.66
N ALA A 77 -8.56 -2.40 -5.50
CA ALA A 77 -9.19 -2.12 -4.22
C ALA A 77 -10.60 -2.71 -4.18
N ALA A 78 -11.18 -2.77 -3.00
CA ALA A 78 -12.52 -3.27 -2.74
C ALA A 78 -13.41 -2.14 -2.23
N ASP A 79 -14.50 -1.81 -2.93
CA ASP A 79 -15.49 -0.87 -2.42
C ASP A 79 -16.27 -1.50 -1.27
N ILE A 80 -16.22 -0.88 -0.10
CA ILE A 80 -16.84 -1.41 1.13
C ILE A 80 -18.36 -1.54 0.99
N PHE A 81 -18.99 -0.59 0.30
CA PHE A 81 -20.45 -0.49 0.29
C PHE A 81 -21.05 -1.21 -0.91
N THR A 82 -20.45 -1.10 -2.10
CA THR A 82 -20.95 -1.83 -3.28
C THR A 82 -20.45 -3.27 -3.35
N GLN A 83 -19.41 -3.61 -2.57
CA GLN A 83 -18.78 -4.93 -2.55
C GLN A 83 -18.18 -5.33 -3.90
N GLU A 84 -17.71 -4.33 -4.65
CA GLU A 84 -17.15 -4.50 -5.99
C GLU A 84 -15.63 -4.35 -5.99
N GLU A 85 -14.99 -5.09 -6.89
CA GLU A 85 -13.59 -4.87 -7.25
C GLU A 85 -13.46 -3.55 -8.03
N ILE A 86 -12.51 -2.72 -7.61
CA ILE A 86 -12.19 -1.44 -8.23
C ILE A 86 -10.77 -1.50 -8.78
N VAL A 87 -10.64 -1.38 -10.10
CA VAL A 87 -9.35 -1.23 -10.77
C VAL A 87 -8.95 0.24 -10.79
N LEU A 88 -7.85 0.57 -10.11
CA LEU A 88 -7.30 1.92 -10.01
C LEU A 88 -6.27 2.12 -11.12
N ARG A 89 -6.56 3.09 -11.99
CA ARG A 89 -5.80 3.42 -13.21
C ARG A 89 -5.33 4.88 -13.28
N ASN A 90 -5.81 5.72 -12.36
CA ASN A 90 -5.50 7.14 -12.31
C ASN A 90 -5.72 7.72 -10.90
N GLY A 91 -5.38 9.00 -10.75
CA GLY A 91 -5.41 9.76 -9.51
C GLY A 91 -4.04 9.91 -8.85
N HIS A 92 -4.02 10.23 -7.57
CA HIS A 92 -2.77 10.28 -6.80
C HIS A 92 -2.25 8.87 -6.54
N LEU A 93 -1.03 8.57 -7.02
CA LEU A 93 -0.45 7.23 -6.94
C LEU A 93 -0.35 6.71 -5.50
N SER A 94 -0.07 7.59 -4.54
CA SER A 94 -0.05 7.22 -3.12
C SER A 94 -1.42 6.80 -2.61
N GLU A 95 -2.51 7.47 -3.03
CA GLU A 95 -3.90 7.12 -2.65
C GLU A 95 -4.27 5.75 -3.20
N ALA A 96 -3.99 5.53 -4.47
CA ALA A 96 -4.33 4.27 -5.10
C ALA A 96 -3.58 3.09 -4.48
N ILE A 97 -2.27 3.24 -4.22
CA ILE A 97 -1.48 2.21 -3.55
C ILE A 97 -1.95 2.04 -2.10
N ARG A 98 -2.18 3.12 -1.35
CA ARG A 98 -2.69 3.06 0.03
C ARG A 98 -4.04 2.36 0.14
N ALA A 99 -4.94 2.58 -0.81
CA ALA A 99 -6.23 1.88 -0.87
C ALA A 99 -6.02 0.39 -1.14
N SER A 100 -5.10 0.06 -2.04
CA SER A 100 -4.86 -1.31 -2.49
C SER A 100 -4.30 -2.24 -1.41
N PHE A 101 -3.55 -1.73 -0.44
CA PHE A 101 -3.09 -2.52 0.73
C PHE A 101 -3.88 -2.21 2.02
N ASN A 102 -5.06 -1.60 1.92
CA ASN A 102 -5.85 -1.21 3.08
C ASN A 102 -6.57 -2.41 3.73
N VAL A 103 -5.80 -3.26 4.41
CA VAL A 103 -6.27 -4.47 5.09
C VAL A 103 -7.29 -4.10 6.19
N PRO A 104 -8.52 -4.66 6.14
CA PRO A 104 -9.52 -4.47 7.19
C PRO A 104 -8.97 -4.76 8.60
N LEU A 105 -9.41 -3.98 9.59
CA LEU A 105 -8.99 -4.02 11.01
C LEU A 105 -7.53 -3.62 11.29
N VAL A 106 -6.63 -3.72 10.32
CA VAL A 106 -5.26 -3.19 10.47
C VAL A 106 -5.27 -1.68 10.26
N PHE A 107 -5.93 -1.25 9.18
CA PHE A 107 -5.97 0.13 8.75
C PHE A 107 -7.40 0.67 8.66
N ARG A 108 -7.55 1.97 8.90
CA ARG A 108 -8.81 2.66 8.65
C ARG A 108 -9.02 2.84 7.14
N PRO A 109 -10.23 2.62 6.61
CA PRO A 109 -10.50 2.84 5.20
C PRO A 109 -10.35 4.30 4.79
N ILE A 110 -9.66 4.47 3.67
CA ILE A 110 -9.49 5.77 3.01
C ILE A 110 -10.55 5.95 1.95
N LYS A 111 -10.84 7.22 1.65
CA LYS A 111 -11.85 7.59 0.66
C LYS A 111 -11.15 8.05 -0.61
N VAL A 112 -11.29 7.28 -1.69
CA VAL A 112 -10.72 7.59 -3.02
C VAL A 112 -11.89 7.70 -3.99
N ASN A 113 -11.94 8.78 -4.79
CA ASN A 113 -13.03 9.03 -5.75
C ASN A 113 -14.44 8.86 -5.14
N ASN A 114 -14.61 9.38 -3.91
CA ASN A 114 -15.83 9.31 -3.12
C ASN A 114 -16.27 7.91 -2.63
N LYS A 115 -15.46 6.87 -2.84
CA LYS A 115 -15.68 5.50 -2.35
C LYS A 115 -14.76 5.20 -1.18
N TYR A 116 -15.26 4.53 -0.15
CA TYR A 116 -14.40 3.97 0.89
C TYR A 116 -13.87 2.63 0.42
N LEU A 117 -12.54 2.47 0.48
CA LEU A 117 -11.87 1.33 -0.13
C LEU A 117 -11.10 0.49 0.90
N PHE A 118 -11.22 -0.83 0.80
CA PHE A 118 -10.33 -1.83 1.41
C PHE A 118 -9.36 -2.40 0.38
N ASP A 119 -8.44 -3.23 0.87
CA ASP A 119 -7.52 -4.04 0.07
C ASP A 119 -8.26 -4.85 -1.01
N GLY A 120 -7.72 -4.84 -2.23
CA GLY A 120 -8.29 -5.57 -3.38
C GLY A 120 -8.21 -7.10 -3.25
N GLY A 121 -7.32 -7.61 -2.41
CA GLY A 121 -7.16 -9.03 -2.09
C GLY A 121 -8.43 -9.67 -1.52
N LEU A 122 -9.37 -8.88 -0.98
CA LEU A 122 -10.71 -9.35 -0.62
C LEU A 122 -11.44 -10.07 -1.76
N TYR A 123 -11.24 -9.60 -2.99
CA TYR A 123 -11.90 -10.12 -4.18
C TYR A 123 -10.94 -10.80 -5.13
N ASN A 124 -9.73 -10.25 -5.27
CA ASN A 124 -8.77 -10.71 -6.27
C ASN A 124 -7.32 -10.44 -5.82
N ASN A 125 -6.73 -11.45 -5.18
CA ASN A 125 -5.35 -11.39 -4.69
C ASN A 125 -4.34 -11.85 -5.75
N PHE A 126 -4.81 -12.23 -6.96
CA PHE A 126 -3.96 -12.67 -8.07
C PHE A 126 -4.54 -12.23 -9.42
N PRO A 127 -4.45 -10.93 -9.77
CA PRO A 127 -5.27 -10.27 -10.78
C PRO A 127 -4.80 -10.47 -12.23
N VAL A 128 -4.63 -11.74 -12.64
CA VAL A 128 -4.21 -12.09 -14.00
C VAL A 128 -5.25 -11.65 -15.04
N ASN A 129 -6.54 -11.80 -14.74
CA ASN A 129 -7.64 -11.30 -15.55
C ASN A 129 -7.52 -9.81 -15.85
N ILE A 130 -7.22 -8.99 -14.84
CA ILE A 130 -7.06 -7.53 -15.00
C ILE A 130 -5.82 -7.21 -15.81
N ALA A 131 -4.69 -7.89 -15.57
CA ALA A 131 -3.49 -7.70 -16.39
C ALA A 131 -3.76 -7.97 -17.87
N ARG A 132 -4.57 -9.00 -18.19
CA ARG A 132 -4.97 -9.31 -19.58
C ARG A 132 -5.92 -8.28 -20.17
N GLN A 133 -6.95 -7.88 -19.43
CA GLN A 133 -7.92 -6.88 -19.91
C GLN A 133 -7.27 -5.51 -20.13
N GLU A 134 -6.42 -5.06 -19.20
CA GLU A 134 -5.89 -3.69 -19.21
C GLU A 134 -4.68 -3.54 -20.13
N PHE A 135 -3.88 -4.59 -20.32
CA PHE A 135 -2.61 -4.48 -21.05
C PHE A 135 -2.47 -5.43 -22.24
N ASN A 136 -3.34 -6.44 -22.36
CA ASN A 136 -3.27 -7.47 -23.41
C ASN A 136 -1.83 -7.99 -23.66
N PRO A 137 -1.11 -8.48 -22.64
CA PRO A 137 0.27 -8.90 -22.79
C PRO A 137 0.36 -10.25 -23.51
N ASP A 138 1.43 -10.46 -24.28
CA ASP A 138 1.72 -11.76 -24.91
C ASP A 138 2.03 -12.86 -23.89
N VAL A 139 2.69 -12.47 -22.78
CA VAL A 139 3.13 -13.36 -21.69
C VAL A 139 2.83 -12.70 -20.36
N VAL A 140 2.18 -13.43 -19.45
CA VAL A 140 1.97 -13.02 -18.05
C VAL A 140 2.97 -13.75 -17.15
N ILE A 141 3.77 -13.01 -16.40
CA ILE A 141 4.60 -13.58 -15.32
C ILE A 141 3.88 -13.29 -14.00
N GLY A 142 3.28 -14.32 -13.41
CA GLY A 142 2.54 -14.23 -12.16
C GLY A 142 3.40 -14.67 -10.98
N VAL A 143 3.50 -13.82 -9.95
CA VAL A 143 4.26 -14.12 -8.73
C VAL A 143 3.30 -14.25 -7.56
N ASN A 144 3.13 -15.47 -7.04
CA ASN A 144 2.28 -15.72 -5.89
C ASN A 144 3.13 -15.82 -4.62
N VAL A 145 2.92 -14.91 -3.69
CA VAL A 145 3.59 -14.89 -2.38
C VAL A 145 2.69 -15.38 -1.25
N SER A 146 1.45 -15.77 -1.56
CA SER A 146 0.56 -16.36 -0.56
C SER A 146 1.04 -17.76 -0.18
N SER A 147 0.87 -18.10 1.10
CA SER A 147 0.88 -19.50 1.50
C SER A 147 -0.32 -20.20 0.84
N LYS A 148 -0.11 -21.45 0.46
CA LYS A 148 -1.03 -22.23 -0.39
C LYS A 148 -2.44 -22.23 0.20
N THR A 149 -3.44 -21.86 -0.59
CA THR A 149 -4.85 -22.12 -0.27
C THR A 149 -5.01 -23.62 -0.12
N TYR A 150 -5.44 -24.08 1.06
CA TYR A 150 -5.47 -25.51 1.33
C TYR A 150 -6.46 -26.21 0.40
N THR A 151 -5.99 -27.21 -0.34
CA THR A 151 -6.84 -28.03 -1.23
C THR A 151 -7.60 -29.12 -0.46
N ARG A 152 -7.25 -29.32 0.81
CA ARG A 152 -7.87 -30.25 1.77
C ARG A 152 -7.92 -29.56 3.14
N TYR A 153 -8.83 -30.00 4.01
CA TYR A 153 -8.93 -29.42 5.34
C TYR A 153 -7.59 -29.54 6.10
N PRO A 154 -7.05 -28.44 6.66
CA PRO A 154 -5.72 -28.44 7.26
C PRO A 154 -5.74 -28.83 8.74
N TYR A 155 -6.05 -30.09 9.05
CA TYR A 155 -6.20 -30.58 10.43
C TYR A 155 -5.02 -30.27 11.39
N GLU A 156 -3.82 -30.05 10.87
CA GLU A 156 -2.63 -29.72 11.69
C GLU A 156 -2.48 -28.22 11.99
N GLN A 157 -3.20 -27.35 11.27
CA GLN A 157 -3.03 -25.90 11.32
C GLN A 157 -4.37 -25.15 11.48
N ASP A 158 -5.48 -25.87 11.58
CA ASP A 158 -6.83 -25.29 11.60
C ASP A 158 -7.07 -24.38 12.81
N GLU A 159 -6.58 -24.74 14.00
CA GLU A 159 -6.63 -23.87 15.18
C GLU A 159 -5.90 -22.53 14.96
N LEU A 160 -4.73 -22.55 14.33
CA LEU A 160 -3.96 -21.33 14.00
C LEU A 160 -4.66 -20.46 12.96
N LEU A 161 -5.32 -21.07 11.96
CA LEU A 161 -6.05 -20.36 10.92
C LEU A 161 -7.34 -19.74 11.45
N ILE A 162 -8.06 -20.46 12.32
CA ILE A 162 -9.28 -19.97 12.99
C ILE A 162 -8.95 -18.86 13.98
N ALA A 163 -7.73 -18.84 14.56
CA ALA A 163 -7.29 -17.74 15.41
C ALA A 163 -7.15 -16.41 14.65
N ASN A 164 -6.92 -16.44 13.32
CA ASN A 164 -6.80 -15.24 12.48
C ASN A 164 -7.64 -15.33 11.19
N PRO A 165 -8.97 -15.50 11.32
CA PRO A 165 -9.81 -15.93 10.20
C PRO A 165 -9.92 -14.85 9.10
N LEU A 166 -9.86 -13.58 9.49
CA LEU A 166 -9.95 -12.45 8.54
C LEU A 166 -8.71 -12.34 7.66
N ILE A 167 -7.52 -12.51 8.25
CA ILE A 167 -6.25 -12.52 7.50
C ILE A 167 -6.26 -13.70 6.51
N TYR A 168 -6.71 -14.88 6.96
CA TYR A 168 -6.84 -16.04 6.08
C TYR A 168 -7.81 -15.77 4.91
N LEU A 169 -9.01 -15.25 5.18
CA LEU A 169 -10.00 -14.94 4.15
C LEU A 169 -9.46 -13.96 3.09
N LEU A 170 -8.74 -12.92 3.53
CA LEU A 170 -8.12 -11.92 2.64
C LEU A 170 -7.05 -12.52 1.72
N LEU A 171 -6.22 -13.43 2.23
CA LEU A 171 -5.08 -13.96 1.47
C LEU A 171 -5.46 -15.18 0.62
N SER A 172 -6.63 -15.77 0.86
CA SER A 172 -7.08 -17.02 0.23
C SER A 172 -7.57 -16.87 -1.21
N LYS A 173 -7.85 -15.64 -1.67
CA LYS A 173 -8.41 -15.34 -3.01
C LYS A 173 -7.34 -15.22 -4.09
N SER A 174 -6.37 -16.14 -4.07
CA SER A 174 -5.33 -16.25 -5.09
C SER A 174 -5.65 -17.42 -6.02
N ASP A 175 -6.10 -17.13 -7.24
CA ASP A 175 -6.37 -18.15 -8.26
C ASP A 175 -5.26 -18.18 -9.32
N SER A 176 -4.30 -19.10 -9.14
CA SER A 176 -3.20 -19.27 -10.08
C SER A 176 -3.59 -20.01 -11.37
N SER A 177 -4.79 -20.58 -11.47
CA SER A 177 -5.24 -21.29 -12.67
C SER A 177 -5.41 -20.37 -13.88
N GLN A 178 -5.48 -19.05 -13.64
CA GLN A 178 -5.56 -18.03 -14.69
C GLN A 178 -4.25 -17.82 -15.47
N ILE A 179 -3.13 -18.38 -14.99
CA ILE A 179 -1.89 -18.46 -15.75
C ILE A 179 -2.04 -19.59 -16.77
N ASP A 180 -2.19 -19.21 -18.04
CA ASP A 180 -2.28 -20.15 -19.15
C ASP A 180 -0.91 -20.73 -19.52
N SER A 181 -0.87 -21.61 -20.52
CA SER A 181 0.37 -22.23 -21.01
C SER A 181 1.42 -21.23 -21.52
N LYS A 182 1.00 -20.00 -21.87
CA LYS A 182 1.88 -18.92 -22.33
C LYS A 182 2.49 -18.13 -21.18
N GLY A 183 1.87 -18.10 -20.00
CA GLY A 183 2.38 -17.39 -18.83
C GLY A 183 3.35 -18.22 -17.99
N VAL A 184 4.07 -17.59 -17.07
CA VAL A 184 4.99 -18.23 -16.11
C VAL A 184 4.49 -18.01 -14.70
N TYR A 185 4.44 -19.08 -13.91
CA TYR A 185 4.07 -19.02 -12.50
C TYR A 185 5.29 -19.17 -11.60
N ILE A 186 5.49 -18.20 -10.72
CA ILE A 186 6.58 -18.13 -9.75
C ILE A 186 5.97 -18.12 -8.35
N GLN A 187 6.37 -19.06 -7.48
CA GLN A 187 5.89 -19.11 -6.09
C GLN A 187 7.03 -19.45 -5.14
N PRO A 188 7.66 -18.45 -4.50
CA PRO A 188 8.69 -18.71 -3.50
C PRO A 188 8.11 -19.46 -2.30
N LYS A 189 8.90 -20.34 -1.69
CA LYS A 189 8.50 -21.07 -0.48
C LYS A 189 8.63 -20.16 0.74
N LEU A 190 7.48 -19.70 1.27
CA LEU A 190 7.42 -18.74 2.37
C LEU A 190 6.63 -19.24 3.59
N ASN A 191 6.37 -20.55 3.69
CA ASN A 191 5.49 -21.14 4.72
C ASN A 191 5.96 -20.87 6.16
N ASP A 192 7.25 -20.60 6.36
CA ASP A 192 7.84 -20.36 7.68
C ASP A 192 7.70 -18.90 8.15
N TYR A 193 7.12 -18.02 7.32
CA TYR A 193 7.00 -16.59 7.60
C TYR A 193 5.54 -16.17 7.75
N SER A 194 5.26 -15.43 8.82
CA SER A 194 3.96 -14.79 9.01
C SER A 194 3.85 -13.52 8.16
N VAL A 195 2.63 -13.20 7.71
CA VAL A 195 2.34 -11.94 7.01
C VAL A 195 2.56 -10.68 7.85
N LEU A 196 2.73 -10.83 9.16
CA LEU A 196 3.07 -9.74 10.08
C LEU A 196 4.56 -9.68 10.44
N ASP A 197 5.39 -10.58 9.89
CA ASP A 197 6.83 -10.59 10.19
C ASP A 197 7.63 -9.72 9.21
N PHE A 198 7.99 -8.52 9.67
CA PHE A 198 8.78 -7.57 8.91
C PHE A 198 10.29 -7.66 9.16
N SER A 199 10.75 -8.61 9.98
CA SER A 199 12.16 -8.73 10.37
C SER A 199 13.06 -9.39 9.30
N PRO A 200 12.68 -10.52 8.65
CA PRO A 200 13.57 -11.31 7.82
C PRO A 200 13.63 -10.82 6.36
N VAL A 201 13.75 -9.51 6.14
CA VAL A 201 13.69 -8.89 4.80
C VAL A 201 14.70 -9.52 3.83
N ASP A 202 15.95 -9.70 4.23
CA ASP A 202 17.00 -10.26 3.37
C ASP A 202 16.71 -11.70 2.97
N THR A 203 16.11 -12.49 3.87
CA THR A 203 15.75 -13.88 3.60
C THR A 203 14.60 -13.97 2.62
N LEU A 204 13.56 -13.14 2.80
CA LEU A 204 12.42 -13.06 1.88
C LEU A 204 12.85 -12.64 0.47
N LEU A 205 13.76 -11.65 0.36
CA LEU A 205 14.32 -11.21 -0.92
C LEU A 205 15.11 -12.34 -1.61
N LYS A 206 15.93 -13.08 -0.87
CA LYS A 206 16.69 -14.22 -1.40
C LYS A 206 15.77 -15.34 -1.89
N ALA A 207 14.70 -15.64 -1.15
CA ALA A 207 13.73 -16.66 -1.54
C ALA A 207 13.04 -16.31 -2.87
N GLY A 208 12.57 -15.06 -3.02
CA GLY A 208 11.99 -14.58 -4.28
C GLY A 208 12.99 -14.60 -5.44
N TYR A 209 14.22 -14.15 -5.21
CA TYR A 209 15.28 -14.14 -6.23
C TYR A 209 15.64 -15.56 -6.70
N HIS A 210 15.81 -16.50 -5.76
CA HIS A 210 16.13 -17.89 -6.08
C HIS A 210 15.02 -18.54 -6.90
N GLU A 211 13.75 -18.35 -6.52
CA GLU A 211 12.62 -18.91 -7.27
C GLU A 211 12.49 -18.28 -8.66
N ALA A 212 12.73 -16.98 -8.81
CA ALA A 212 12.74 -16.35 -10.12
C ALA A 212 13.85 -16.89 -11.03
N LEU A 213 15.05 -17.15 -10.47
CA LEU A 213 16.16 -17.75 -11.21
C LEU A 213 15.86 -19.20 -11.63
N SER A 214 15.21 -20.00 -10.79
CA SER A 214 14.84 -21.38 -11.13
C SER A 214 13.88 -21.45 -12.32
N LYS A 215 13.11 -20.37 -12.55
CA LYS A 215 12.18 -20.19 -13.68
C LYS A 215 12.79 -19.49 -14.89
N MET A 216 14.07 -19.11 -14.87
CA MET A 216 14.67 -18.28 -15.92
C MET A 216 14.64 -18.94 -17.30
N GLU A 217 14.90 -20.25 -17.39
CA GLU A 217 14.82 -20.99 -18.66
C GLU A 217 13.40 -20.94 -19.26
N GLU A 218 12.38 -21.11 -18.41
CA GLU A 218 10.97 -21.02 -18.83
C GLU A 218 10.60 -19.60 -19.29
N ILE A 219 11.06 -18.58 -18.56
CA ILE A 219 10.85 -17.17 -18.91
C ILE A 219 11.48 -16.86 -20.27
N LYS A 220 12.74 -17.25 -20.49
CA LYS A 220 13.45 -17.01 -21.75
C LYS A 220 12.86 -17.76 -22.93
N ALA A 221 12.28 -18.94 -22.70
CA ALA A 221 11.57 -19.68 -23.74
C ALA A 221 10.29 -18.97 -24.20
N LYS A 222 9.62 -18.24 -23.30
CA LYS A 222 8.34 -17.55 -23.57
C LYS A 222 8.52 -16.09 -24.01
N VAL A 223 9.55 -15.40 -23.51
CA VAL A 223 9.86 -14.00 -23.82
C VAL A 223 10.98 -13.96 -24.85
N CYS A 224 10.61 -13.88 -26.13
CA CYS A 224 11.55 -14.01 -27.26
C CYS A 224 12.37 -12.75 -27.58
N TRP A 225 12.31 -11.71 -26.73
CA TRP A 225 13.07 -10.48 -26.91
C TRP A 225 13.86 -10.17 -25.65
N GLU A 226 15.07 -9.64 -25.83
CA GLU A 226 15.88 -9.09 -24.75
C GLU A 226 16.19 -7.63 -25.07
N GLN A 227 16.22 -6.79 -24.03
CA GLN A 227 16.73 -5.43 -24.14
C GLN A 227 18.09 -5.32 -23.48
N PRO A 228 19.09 -4.71 -24.16
CA PRO A 228 20.37 -4.45 -23.53
C PRO A 228 20.20 -3.59 -22.29
N GLN A 229 20.91 -3.94 -21.22
CA GLN A 229 20.84 -3.25 -19.93
C GLN A 229 20.99 -1.72 -20.07
N GLY A 230 21.93 -1.26 -20.90
CA GLY A 230 22.16 0.17 -21.13
C GLY A 230 20.98 0.91 -21.76
N VAL A 231 20.14 0.25 -22.56
CA VAL A 231 18.92 0.85 -23.13
C VAL A 231 17.86 1.04 -22.03
N LEU A 232 17.67 0.00 -21.20
CA LEU A 232 16.73 0.06 -20.07
C LEU A 232 17.16 1.10 -19.03
N GLU A 233 18.46 1.19 -18.74
CA GLU A 233 19.03 2.21 -17.86
C GLU A 233 18.82 3.62 -18.40
N LYS A 234 19.05 3.85 -19.69
CA LYS A 234 18.75 5.15 -20.33
C LYS A 234 17.28 5.51 -20.22
N LYS A 235 16.35 4.57 -20.50
CA LYS A 235 14.90 4.79 -20.34
C LYS A 235 14.55 5.14 -18.90
N ARG A 236 15.10 4.39 -17.92
CA ARG A 236 14.88 4.64 -16.48
C ARG A 236 15.41 5.99 -16.03
N ASN A 237 16.61 6.35 -16.46
CA ASN A 237 17.23 7.63 -16.12
C ASN A 237 16.48 8.80 -16.76
N SER A 238 16.02 8.65 -18.01
CA SER A 238 15.17 9.65 -18.68
C SER A 238 13.89 9.92 -17.89
N PHE A 239 13.17 8.87 -17.47
CA PHE A 239 11.98 9.02 -16.64
C PHE A 239 12.30 9.65 -15.28
N ARG A 240 13.34 9.16 -14.58
CA ARG A 240 13.76 9.71 -13.28
C ARG A 240 14.18 11.17 -13.34
N ASN A 241 14.82 11.60 -14.43
CA ASN A 241 15.21 13.01 -14.63
C ASN A 241 14.00 13.93 -14.82
N GLN A 242 12.87 13.39 -15.30
CA GLN A 242 11.62 14.12 -15.42
C GLN A 242 10.85 14.18 -14.09
N CYS A 243 11.10 13.24 -13.17
CA CYS A 243 10.61 13.26 -11.80
C CYS A 243 11.37 14.29 -10.96
N GLN A 244 11.01 15.57 -11.08
CA GLN A 244 11.68 16.65 -10.35
C GLN A 244 11.46 16.56 -8.83
N PRO A 245 12.41 17.06 -8.01
CA PRO A 245 12.20 17.21 -6.58
C PRO A 245 10.97 18.08 -6.27
N LEU A 246 10.20 17.68 -5.27
CA LEU A 246 8.97 18.39 -4.88
C LEU A 246 9.29 19.80 -4.37
N LYS A 247 8.70 20.82 -5.02
CA LYS A 247 8.69 22.20 -4.54
C LYS A 247 7.31 22.51 -3.99
N ILE A 248 7.24 22.91 -2.72
CA ILE A 248 5.96 23.21 -2.08
C ILE A 248 5.64 24.70 -2.27
N ASN A 249 4.58 24.99 -3.02
CA ASN A 249 4.13 26.37 -3.26
C ASN A 249 2.96 26.77 -2.36
N SER A 250 2.18 25.80 -1.88
CA SER A 250 1.07 26.04 -0.96
C SER A 250 0.69 24.76 -0.21
N VAL A 251 -0.05 24.91 0.89
CA VAL A 251 -0.69 23.80 1.59
C VAL A 251 -2.19 24.04 1.62
N ALA A 252 -2.96 23.08 1.10
CA ALA A 252 -4.41 23.08 1.15
C ALA A 252 -4.91 22.06 2.17
N ILE A 253 -6.02 22.39 2.84
CA ILE A 253 -6.66 21.51 3.84
C ILE A 253 -8.09 21.24 3.37
N SER A 254 -8.46 19.96 3.28
CA SER A 254 -9.79 19.49 2.89
C SER A 254 -10.34 18.50 3.93
N GLY A 255 -11.61 18.11 3.80
CA GLY A 255 -12.21 17.05 4.63
C GLY A 255 -12.54 17.42 6.08
N LEU A 256 -12.32 18.67 6.52
CA LEU A 256 -12.55 19.11 7.90
C LEU A 256 -13.73 20.07 8.03
N LYS A 257 -14.49 19.91 9.13
CA LYS A 257 -15.46 20.90 9.62
C LYS A 257 -14.77 22.25 9.95
N PRO A 258 -15.50 23.39 10.01
CA PRO A 258 -14.89 24.71 10.16
C PRO A 258 -13.99 24.90 11.39
N ALA A 259 -14.37 24.39 12.57
CA ALA A 259 -13.60 24.56 13.79
C ALA A 259 -12.25 23.79 13.79
N PRO A 260 -12.21 22.47 13.50
CA PRO A 260 -10.95 21.75 13.30
C PRO A 260 -10.08 22.35 12.20
N ARG A 261 -10.68 22.81 11.09
CA ARG A 261 -9.94 23.44 9.99
C ARG A 261 -9.11 24.63 10.45
N ARG A 262 -9.65 25.52 11.30
CA ARG A 262 -8.90 26.67 11.84
C ARG A 262 -7.68 26.25 12.66
N TYR A 263 -7.80 25.18 13.46
CA TYR A 263 -6.68 24.64 14.23
C TYR A 263 -5.57 24.13 13.32
N VAL A 264 -5.91 23.31 12.32
CA VAL A 264 -4.94 22.79 11.34
C VAL A 264 -4.32 23.93 10.54
N SER A 265 -5.11 24.89 10.08
CA SER A 265 -4.59 26.04 9.35
C SER A 265 -3.56 26.84 10.15
N ARG A 266 -3.69 26.94 11.50
CA ARG A 266 -2.66 27.59 12.33
C ARG A 266 -1.35 26.80 12.39
N ILE A 267 -1.42 25.46 12.42
CA ILE A 267 -0.22 24.61 12.41
C ILE A 267 0.56 24.77 11.10
N PHE A 268 -0.16 24.92 9.98
CA PHE A 268 0.40 25.11 8.65
C PHE A 268 0.56 26.60 8.23
N ARG A 269 0.52 27.54 9.17
CA ARG A 269 0.94 28.94 8.90
C ARG A 269 2.45 28.98 8.75
N LEU A 270 2.92 28.78 7.52
CA LEU A 270 4.31 28.92 7.12
C LEU A 270 4.48 30.22 6.34
N GLY A 271 5.52 30.99 6.64
CA GLY A 271 5.92 32.12 5.81
C GLY A 271 6.45 31.64 4.45
N PRO A 272 6.55 32.52 3.44
CA PRO A 272 7.07 32.14 2.11
C PRO A 272 8.44 31.47 2.16
N ASN A 273 9.33 31.92 3.05
CA ASN A 273 10.68 31.35 3.21
C ASN A 273 10.70 30.00 3.95
N ASP A 274 9.64 29.67 4.68
CA ASP A 274 9.52 28.44 5.45
C ASP A 274 8.73 27.35 4.71
N LEU A 275 8.17 27.66 3.54
CA LEU A 275 7.32 26.75 2.79
C LEU A 275 8.17 25.77 1.97
N ASN A 276 8.61 24.71 2.62
CA ASN A 276 9.36 23.62 2.03
C ASN A 276 8.88 22.26 2.56
N LEU A 277 9.26 21.18 1.87
CA LEU A 277 8.84 19.82 2.20
C LEU A 277 9.20 19.43 3.65
N GLU A 278 10.39 19.80 4.12
CA GLU A 278 10.86 19.44 5.46
C GLU A 278 10.01 20.10 6.57
N ASN A 279 9.69 21.39 6.41
CA ASN A 279 8.83 22.11 7.33
C ASN A 279 7.39 21.60 7.28
N VAL A 280 6.85 21.32 6.09
CA VAL A 280 5.53 20.68 5.93
C VAL A 280 5.50 19.33 6.64
N LYS A 281 6.53 18.50 6.47
CA LYS A 281 6.69 17.22 7.14
C LYS A 281 6.67 17.36 8.66
N LYS A 282 7.44 18.31 9.21
CA LYS A 282 7.44 18.62 10.66
C LYS A 282 6.05 19.03 11.15
N ARG A 283 5.33 19.87 10.40
CA ARG A 283 3.95 20.29 10.75
C ARG A 283 2.95 19.15 10.66
N PHE A 284 3.09 18.27 9.67
CA PHE A 284 2.28 17.07 9.53
C PHE A 284 2.44 16.13 10.72
N PHE A 285 3.68 15.82 11.12
CA PHE A 285 3.91 14.94 12.27
C PHE A 285 3.43 15.56 13.59
N ARG A 286 3.61 16.87 13.79
CA ARG A 286 3.02 17.58 14.93
C ARG A 286 1.49 17.49 14.96
N LEU A 287 0.83 17.48 13.80
CA LEU A 287 -0.61 17.28 13.72
C LEU A 287 -0.99 15.83 14.05
N ALA A 288 -0.22 14.87 13.54
CA ALA A 288 -0.40 13.43 13.77
C ALA A 288 -0.21 13.00 15.23
N GLU A 289 0.53 13.78 16.03
CA GLU A 289 0.63 13.61 17.48
C GLU A 289 -0.66 14.01 18.23
N SER A 290 -1.54 14.81 17.61
CA SER A 290 -2.79 15.18 18.27
C SER A 290 -3.82 14.07 18.11
N ASP A 291 -4.36 13.56 19.22
CA ASP A 291 -5.47 12.58 19.24
C ASP A 291 -6.82 13.13 18.69
N LYS A 292 -6.77 14.30 18.05
CA LYS A 292 -7.93 15.03 17.53
C LYS A 292 -8.33 14.62 16.11
N PHE A 293 -7.49 13.87 15.41
CA PHE A 293 -7.72 13.47 14.02
C PHE A 293 -7.60 11.96 13.88
N ASP A 294 -8.69 11.35 13.45
CA ASP A 294 -8.76 9.90 13.27
C ASP A 294 -8.14 9.44 11.92
N LEU A 295 -7.84 10.34 10.99
CA LEU A 295 -7.21 10.03 9.70
C LEU A 295 -6.51 11.27 9.15
N LEU A 296 -5.21 11.18 8.87
CA LEU A 296 -4.47 12.19 8.13
C LEU A 296 -3.87 11.56 6.88
N TYR A 297 -4.16 12.19 5.75
CA TYR A 297 -3.81 11.64 4.45
C TYR A 297 -3.24 12.73 3.54
N PRO A 298 -1.91 12.84 3.43
CA PRO A 298 -1.26 13.81 2.56
C PRO A 298 -1.18 13.30 1.11
N TYR A 299 -1.26 14.21 0.16
CA TYR A 299 -0.89 13.99 -1.24
C TYR A 299 -0.22 15.26 -1.78
N PHE A 300 0.56 15.11 -2.84
CA PHE A 300 1.26 16.21 -3.50
C PHE A 300 0.83 16.25 -4.97
N ARG A 301 0.62 17.47 -5.48
CA ARG A 301 0.22 17.77 -6.85
C ARG A 301 0.91 19.05 -7.30
#